data_AF-A0A017S9H3-F1
#
_entry.id   AF-A0A017S9H3-F1
#
_cell.length_a   1.000
_cell.length_b   1.000
_cell.length_c   1.000
_cell.angle_alpha   90.00
_cell.angle_beta   90.00
_cell.angle_gamma   90.00
#
_symmetry.space_group_name_H-M   'P 1'
#
loop_
_entity.id
_entity.type
_entity.pdbx_description
1 polymer ?
#
loop_
_entity_poly.entity_id
_entity_poly.type
_entity_poly.pdbx_seq_one_letter_code
_entity_poly.pdbx_strand_id
1 'polypeptide(L)' 'SQPGSTVTLDHLGPMVVNTDGTLSRIANWDGMTEIEKKTTLRVLGKRNKQRLEALKA' A
#
# COMPACT_ATOMS: atom_id res chain seq x y z
N SER A 1 -5.30 -8.58 31.99
CA SER A 1 -5.91 -8.22 30.70
C SER A 1 -5.08 -7.15 30.05
N GLN A 2 -4.26 -7.47 29.05
CA GLN A 2 -3.59 -6.41 28.27
C GLN A 2 -4.65 -5.71 27.41
N PRO A 3 -4.72 -4.37 27.40
CA PRO A 3 -5.56 -3.67 26.45
C PRO A 3 -4.96 -3.96 25.07
N GLY A 4 -5.70 -4.69 24.23
CA GLY A 4 -5.40 -4.80 22.82
C GLY A 4 -5.36 -3.38 22.27
N SER A 5 -4.15 -2.87 22.05
CA SER A 5 -3.97 -1.56 21.47
C SER A 5 -4.66 -1.61 20.13
N THR A 6 -5.77 -0.89 20.00
CA THR A 6 -6.37 -0.58 18.71
C THR A 6 -5.35 0.29 17.98
N VAL A 7 -4.32 -0.35 17.41
CA VAL A 7 -3.41 0.29 16.48
C VAL A 7 -4.34 0.71 15.35
N THR A 8 -4.65 2.00 15.28
CA THR A 8 -5.50 2.56 14.24
C THR A 8 -4.85 2.19 12.91
N LEU A 9 -5.52 1.30 12.15
CA LEU A 9 -5.03 0.83 10.86
C LEU A 9 -4.88 1.97 9.84
N ASP A 10 -5.35 3.17 10.18
CA ASP A 10 -5.41 4.35 9.35
C ASP A 10 -4.03 4.90 8.91
N HIS A 11 -2.95 4.53 9.60
CA HIS A 11 -1.57 4.95 9.27
C HIS A 11 -0.85 4.02 8.28
N LEU A 12 -1.41 2.84 8.00
CA LEU A 12 -0.65 1.74 7.39
C LEU A 12 -0.38 1.91 5.88
N GLY A 13 -0.81 3.04 5.31
CA GLY A 13 -0.58 3.38 3.92
C GLY A 13 -1.21 2.42 2.92
N PRO A 14 -1.00 2.65 1.62
CA PRO A 14 -1.61 1.84 0.59
C PRO A 14 -0.91 0.47 0.46
N MET A 15 -1.68 -0.55 0.07
CA MET A 15 -1.14 -1.86 -0.28
C MET A 15 -0.56 -1.88 -1.69
N VAL A 16 0.50 -2.67 -1.85
CA VAL A 16 1.21 -2.92 -3.10
C VAL A 16 0.98 -4.37 -3.49
N VAL A 17 0.61 -4.59 -4.75
CA VAL A 17 0.64 -5.92 -5.37
C VAL A 17 2.03 -6.12 -5.96
N ASN A 18 2.72 -7.19 -5.57
CA ASN A 18 4.03 -7.54 -6.14
C ASN A 18 3.86 -8.42 -7.39
N THR A 19 4.92 -8.55 -8.17
CA THR A 19 4.90 -9.33 -9.42
C THR A 19 4.73 -10.83 -9.19
N ASP A 20 5.09 -11.32 -8.01
CA ASP A 20 4.90 -12.70 -7.57
C ASP A 20 3.51 -12.96 -6.96
N GLY A 21 2.64 -11.95 -6.95
CA GLY A 21 1.28 -12.03 -6.38
C GLY A 21 1.20 -11.81 -4.88
N THR A 22 2.32 -11.62 -4.18
CA THR A 22 2.30 -11.25 -2.76
C THR A 22 1.82 -9.80 -2.56
N LEU A 23 1.38 -9.50 -1.33
CA LEU A 23 0.99 -8.15 -0.93
C LEU A 23 2.01 -7.57 0.05
N SER A 24 2.35 -6.30 -0.13
CA SER A 24 3.18 -5.54 0.81
C SER A 24 2.57 -4.16 1.10
N ARG A 25 3.14 -3.43 2.05
CA ARG A 25 2.80 -2.04 2.34
C ARG A 25 3.98 -1.13 2.03
N ILE A 26 3.71 0.15 1.82
CA ILE A 26 4.76 1.16 1.68
C ILE A 26 5.31 1.50 3.07
N ALA A 27 6.52 1.03 3.36
CA ALA A 27 7.13 1.14 4.70
C ALA A 27 7.37 2.57 5.17
N ASN A 28 7.67 3.51 4.26
CA ASN A 28 7.93 4.91 4.57
C ASN A 28 6.71 5.83 4.37
N TRP A 29 5.50 5.28 4.34
CA TRP A 29 4.28 6.05 4.01
C TRP A 29 4.04 7.23 4.96
N ASP A 30 4.16 7.02 6.27
CA ASP A 30 3.94 8.08 7.27
C ASP A 30 4.97 9.21 7.17
N GLY A 31 6.17 8.92 6.66
CA GLY A 31 7.23 9.91 6.45
C GLY A 31 7.12 10.68 5.14
N MET A 32 6.19 10.32 4.25
CA MET A 32 5.99 11.04 2.99
C MET A 32 5.23 12.35 3.22
N THR A 33 5.65 13.39 2.51
CA THR A 33 4.87 14.62 2.36
C THR A 33 3.57 14.36 1.59
N GLU A 34 2.58 15.25 1.72
CA GLU A 34 1.30 15.11 1.01
C GLU A 34 1.45 15.07 -0.52
N ILE A 35 2.45 15.78 -1.08
CA ILE A 35 2.76 15.78 -2.51
C ILE A 35 3.31 14.40 -2.94
N GLU A 36 4.19 13.81 -2.14
CA GLU A 36 4.73 12.46 -2.38
C GLU A 36 3.64 11.39 -2.25
N LYS A 37 2.78 11.49 -1.24
CA LYS A 37 1.62 10.60 -1.05
C LYS A 37 0.70 10.64 -2.27
N LYS A 38 0.34 11.83 -2.75
CA LYS A 38 -0.52 12.01 -3.93
C LYS A 38 0.08 11.39 -5.20
N THR A 39 1.38 11.59 -5.40
CA THR A 39 2.11 11.04 -6.54
C THR A 39 2.17 9.51 -6.46
N THR A 40 2.47 9.00 -5.28
CA THR A 40 2.54 7.56 -4.97
C THR A 40 1.20 6.89 -5.26
N LEU A 41 0.08 7.43 -4.74
CA LEU A 41 -1.26 6.87 -4.97
C LEU A 41 -1.62 6.84 -6.46
N ARG A 42 -1.33 7.92 -7.20
CA ARG A 42 -1.61 8.01 -8.65
C ARG A 42 -0.91 6.90 -9.43
N VAL A 43 0.38 6.69 -9.17
CA VAL A 43 1.19 5.70 -9.92
C VAL A 43 0.89 4.27 -9.44
N LEU A 44 0.70 4.09 -8.13
CA LEU A 44 0.47 2.78 -7.52
C LEU A 44 -0.82 2.13 -8.02
N GLY A 45 -1.92 2.88 -8.14
CA GLY A 45 -3.19 2.34 -8.64
C GLY A 45 -3.05 1.71 -10.03
N LYS A 46 -2.36 2.40 -10.96
CA LYS A 46 -2.10 1.87 -12.30
C LYS A 46 -1.24 0.61 -12.26
N ARG A 47 -0.17 0.59 -11.45
CA ARG A 47 0.75 -0.56 -11.33
C ARG A 47 0.09 -1.78 -10.70
N ASN A 48 -0.67 -1.59 -9.62
CA ASN A 48 -1.39 -2.69 -8.98
C ASN A 48 -2.41 -3.32 -9.94
N LYS A 49 -3.14 -2.50 -10.71
CA LYS A 49 -4.05 -3.01 -11.74
C LYS A 49 -3.32 -3.87 -12.77
N GLN A 50 -2.23 -3.36 -13.35
CA GLN A 50 -1.45 -4.10 -14.35
C GLN A 50 -0.90 -5.43 -13.81
N ARG A 51 -0.42 -5.45 -12.57
CA ARG A 51 0.09 -6.69 -11.94
C ARG A 51 -1.02 -7.69 -11.68
N LEU A 52 -2.19 -7.24 -11.20
CA LEU A 52 -3.35 -8.11 -11.02
C LEU A 52 -3.86 -8.69 -12.34
N GLU A 53 -3.86 -7.90 -13.42
CA GLU A 53 -4.22 -8.40 -14.74
C GLU A 53 -3.23 -9.46 -15.23
N ALA A 54 -1.93 -9.24 -15.04
CA ALA A 54 -0.89 -10.20 -15.41
C ALA A 54 -0.98 -11.52 -14.62
N LEU A 55 -1.36 -11.48 -13.34
CA LEU A 55 -1.52 -12.67 -12.50
C LEU A 55 -2.78 -13.49 -12.80
N LYS A 56 -3.74 -12.91 -13.53
CA LYS A 56 -4.99 -13.59 -13.92
C LYS A 56 -4.91 -14.23 -15.31
N ALA A 57 -3.88 -13.92 -16.08
CA ALA A 57 -3.65 -14.45 -17.42
C ALA A 57 -2.95 -15.81 -17.38
#